data_AF-A0A942A8X6-F1
#
_entry.id   AF-A0A942A8X6-F1
#
_cell.length_a   1.000
_cell.length_b   1.000
_cell.length_c   1.000
_cell.angle_alpha   90.00
_cell.angle_beta   90.00
_cell.angle_gamma   90.00
#
_symmetry.space_group_name_H-M   'P 1'
#
loop_
_entity.id
_entity.type
_entity.pdbx_description
1 polymer ?
#
loop_
_entity_poly.entity_id
_entity_poly.type
_entity_poly.pdbx_seq_one_letter_code
_entity_poly.pdbx_strand_id
1 'polypeptide(L)'
;NILLVSTMLPNRQSDWRLSHAAQEGLLEEVAHALPRTGLARVSSAFRALEETGKRTRDFLANNINHPNDFGVRLYAEVILTALLGEGEFLAALNG
;
A
#
# COMPACT_ATOMS: atom_id res chain seq x y z
N ASN A 1 11.41 15.20 5.77
CA ASN A 1 10.79 14.42 4.68
C ASN A 1 9.41 14.01 5.14
N ILE A 2 8.41 14.07 4.26
CA ILE A 2 7.04 13.62 4.53
C ILE A 2 6.79 12.41 3.64
N LEU A 3 6.20 11.36 4.19
CA LEU A 3 5.76 10.21 3.42
C LEU A 3 4.24 10.15 3.46
N LEU A 4 3.62 10.32 2.30
CA LEU A 4 2.21 10.03 2.11
C LEU A 4 2.05 8.52 1.94
N VAL A 5 0.97 7.96 2.44
CA VAL A 5 0.70 6.52 2.39
C VAL A 5 -0.71 6.33 1.86
N SER A 6 -0.85 5.67 0.71
CA SER A 6 -2.18 5.30 0.21
C SER A 6 -2.79 4.21 1.08
N THR A 7 -4.10 4.03 0.99
CA THR A 7 -4.81 3.03 1.81
C THR A 7 -4.67 1.63 1.24
N MET A 8 -4.86 0.61 2.09
CA MET A 8 -5.16 -0.73 1.60
C MET A 8 -6.52 -0.74 0.91
N LEU A 9 -6.67 -1.59 -0.12
CA LEU A 9 -7.96 -1.76 -0.78
C LEU A 9 -8.93 -2.56 0.12
N PRO A 10 -10.16 -2.08 0.32
CA PRO A 10 -11.17 -2.84 1.03
C PRO A 10 -11.64 -4.04 0.20
N ASN A 11 -12.26 -5.00 0.88
CA ASN A 11 -12.83 -6.18 0.27
C ASN A 11 -13.76 -5.80 -0.89
N ARG A 12 -13.57 -6.47 -2.03
CA ARG A 12 -14.32 -6.24 -3.25
C ARG A 12 -15.83 -6.43 -3.12
N GLN A 13 -16.24 -7.22 -2.14
CA GLN A 13 -17.64 -7.54 -1.84
C GLN A 13 -18.26 -6.63 -0.77
N SER A 14 -17.57 -5.57 -0.34
CA SER A 14 -18.07 -4.61 0.65
C SER A 14 -18.41 -3.27 0.00
N ASP A 15 -19.32 -2.51 0.63
CA ASP A 15 -19.68 -1.15 0.21
C ASP A 15 -18.65 -0.09 0.64
N TRP A 16 -17.56 -0.51 1.29
CA TRP A 16 -16.51 0.39 1.78
C TRP A 16 -15.56 0.85 0.66
N ARG A 17 -15.85 0.52 -0.61
CA ARG A 17 -15.03 0.84 -1.79
C ARG A 17 -15.26 2.28 -2.30
N LEU A 18 -15.27 3.25 -1.38
CA LEU A 18 -15.51 4.68 -1.65
C LEU A 18 -14.38 5.31 -2.50
N SER A 19 -13.73 6.36 -2.00
CA SER A 19 -12.70 7.11 -2.73
C SER A 19 -11.35 6.38 -2.85
N HIS A 20 -11.25 5.12 -2.40
CA HIS A 20 -10.00 4.34 -2.41
C HIS A 20 -9.36 4.21 -3.80
N ALA A 21 -10.17 4.12 -4.87
CA ALA A 21 -9.64 3.99 -6.22
C ALA A 21 -8.93 5.25 -6.73
N ALA A 22 -9.34 6.44 -6.26
CA ALA A 22 -8.78 7.72 -6.69
C ALA A 22 -7.71 8.26 -5.72
N GLN A 23 -7.73 7.82 -4.46
CA GLN A 23 -6.89 8.36 -3.39
C GLN A 23 -5.40 8.33 -3.72
N GLU A 24 -4.87 7.21 -4.22
CA GLU A 24 -3.43 7.10 -4.48
C GLU A 24 -2.95 8.09 -5.56
N GLY A 25 -3.73 8.29 -6.63
CA GLY A 25 -3.42 9.27 -7.67
C GLY A 25 -3.44 10.71 -7.12
N LEU A 26 -4.41 11.04 -6.26
CA LEU A 26 -4.45 12.34 -5.60
C LEU A 26 -3.25 12.56 -4.66
N LEU A 27 -2.83 11.52 -3.93
CA LEU A 27 -1.63 11.60 -3.09
C LEU A 27 -0.35 11.76 -3.92
N GLU A 28 -0.30 11.17 -5.11
CA GLU A 28 0.80 11.35 -6.05
C GLU A 28 0.89 12.80 -6.55
N GLU A 29 -0.24 13.41 -6.91
CA GLU A 29 -0.29 14.83 -7.25
C GLU A 29 0.22 15.72 -6.10
N VAL A 30 -0.19 15.42 -4.86
CA VAL A 30 0.28 16.15 -3.67
C VAL A 30 1.78 15.93 -3.42
N ALA A 31 2.27 14.70 -3.59
CA ALA A 31 3.69 14.39 -3.43
C ALA A 31 4.56 15.16 -4.44
N HIS A 32 4.11 15.29 -5.68
CA HIS A 32 4.80 16.09 -6.70
C HIS A 32 4.77 17.59 -6.42
N ALA A 33 3.68 18.10 -5.84
CA ALA A 33 3.52 19.53 -5.57
C ALA A 33 4.31 20.02 -4.34
N LEU A 34 4.65 19.13 -3.40
CA LEU A 34 5.25 19.51 -2.12
C LEU A 34 6.72 19.09 -2.00
N PRO A 35 7.62 20.00 -1.59
CA PRO A 35 9.03 19.67 -1.45
C PRO A 35 9.28 18.60 -0.38
N ARG A 36 10.19 17.67 -0.67
CA ARG A 36 10.59 16.55 0.22
C ARG A 36 9.41 15.65 0.65
N THR A 37 8.46 15.44 -0.26
CA THR A 37 7.31 14.57 -0.03
C THR A 37 7.39 13.36 -0.97
N GLY A 38 7.29 12.15 -0.42
CA GLY A 38 7.22 10.90 -1.18
C GLY A 38 5.87 10.20 -1.00
N LEU A 39 5.66 9.12 -1.75
CA LEU A 39 4.44 8.31 -1.68
C LEU A 39 4.79 6.82 -1.53
N ALA A 40 4.25 6.20 -0.49
CA ALA A 40 4.18 4.76 -0.34
C ALA A 40 2.87 4.25 -0.97
N ARG A 41 3.01 3.49 -2.07
CA ARG A 41 1.89 3.03 -2.92
C ARG A 41 1.26 1.71 -2.44
N VAL A 42 0.66 1.75 -1.26
CA VAL A 42 0.01 0.58 -0.65
C VAL A 42 -1.18 0.10 -1.48
N SER A 43 -2.03 1.00 -1.99
CA SER A 43 -3.19 0.61 -2.81
C SER A 43 -2.75 -0.18 -4.04
N SER A 44 -1.68 0.26 -4.73
CA SER A 44 -1.11 -0.47 -5.86
C SER A 44 -0.51 -1.81 -5.47
N ALA A 45 0.22 -1.89 -4.35
CA ALA A 45 0.78 -3.16 -3.88
C ALA A 45 -0.29 -4.21 -3.59
N PHE A 46 -1.38 -3.83 -2.92
CA PHE A 46 -2.49 -4.76 -2.66
C PHE A 46 -3.30 -5.08 -3.92
N ARG A 47 -3.40 -4.16 -4.88
CA ARG A 47 -3.99 -4.46 -6.19
C ARG A 47 -3.17 -5.51 -6.94
N ALA A 48 -1.84 -5.34 -6.99
CA ALA A 48 -0.93 -6.31 -7.59
C ALA A 48 -1.03 -7.68 -6.91
N LEU A 49 -1.18 -7.70 -5.58
CA LEU A 49 -1.42 -8.93 -4.83
C LEU A 49 -2.72 -9.63 -5.24
N GLU A 50 -3.82 -8.89 -5.43
CA GLU A 50 -5.08 -9.46 -5.94
C GLU A 50 -4.92 -10.02 -7.37
N GLU A 51 -4.11 -9.38 -8.21
CA GLU A 51 -3.82 -9.83 -9.58
C GLU A 51 -3.06 -11.15 -9.63
N THR A 52 -2.34 -11.53 -8.56
CA THR A 52 -1.74 -12.88 -8.42
C THR A 52 -2.77 -14.00 -8.19
N GLY A 53 -4.05 -13.64 -8.00
CA GLY A 53 -5.12 -14.58 -7.64
C GLY A 53 -5.31 -14.77 -6.13
N LYS A 54 -4.51 -14.11 -5.29
CA LYS A 54 -4.71 -14.11 -3.84
C LYS A 54 -6.03 -13.40 -3.50
N ARG A 55 -6.86 -14.01 -2.66
CA ARG A 55 -8.19 -13.48 -2.35
C ARG A 55 -8.11 -12.48 -1.21
N THR A 56 -9.01 -11.51 -1.19
CA THR A 56 -9.12 -10.50 -0.13
C THR A 56 -9.19 -11.10 1.28
N ARG A 57 -9.91 -12.21 1.45
CA ARG A 57 -10.00 -12.95 2.72
C ARG A 57 -8.66 -13.53 3.20
N ASP A 58 -7.70 -13.73 2.30
CA ASP A 58 -6.41 -14.33 2.63
C ASP A 58 -5.43 -13.28 3.22
N PHE A 59 -5.75 -11.98 3.12
CA PHE A 59 -4.91 -10.88 3.61
C PHE A 59 -5.65 -9.79 4.41
N LEU A 60 -6.96 -9.94 4.64
CA LEU A 60 -7.77 -9.10 5.53
C LEU A 60 -8.12 -9.84 6.82
N ALA A 61 -8.01 -9.18 7.97
CA ALA A 61 -8.39 -9.71 9.27
C ALA A 61 -9.90 -9.67 9.51
N ASN A 62 -10.53 -8.52 9.23
CA ASN A 62 -11.98 -8.34 9.43
C ASN A 62 -12.79 -8.60 8.15
N ASN A 63 -12.13 -9.04 7.07
CA ASN A 63 -12.74 -9.23 5.75
C ASN A 63 -13.43 -7.96 5.18
N ILE A 64 -13.08 -6.77 5.68
CA ILE A 64 -13.59 -5.47 5.20
C ILE A 64 -12.43 -4.61 4.72
N ASN A 65 -11.51 -4.20 5.59
CA ASN A 65 -10.47 -3.21 5.27
C ASN A 65 -9.24 -3.26 6.19
N HIS A 66 -9.27 -4.04 7.28
CA HIS A 66 -8.13 -4.19 8.16
C HIS A 66 -7.24 -5.35 7.70
N PRO A 67 -5.92 -5.15 7.56
CA PRO A 67 -5.00 -6.22 7.18
C PRO A 67 -4.88 -7.27 8.28
N ASN A 68 -4.60 -8.52 7.90
CA ASN A 68 -4.10 -9.54 8.82
C ASN A 68 -2.56 -9.48 8.92
N ASP A 69 -1.96 -10.43 9.63
CA ASP A 69 -0.50 -10.50 9.83
C ASP A 69 0.29 -10.54 8.52
N PHE A 70 -0.25 -11.17 7.47
CA PHE A 70 0.36 -11.15 6.15
C PHE A 70 0.25 -9.76 5.51
N GLY A 71 -0.96 -9.18 5.53
CA GLY A 71 -1.21 -7.86 4.95
C GLY A 71 -0.40 -6.75 5.62
N VAL A 72 -0.27 -6.76 6.95
CA VAL A 72 0.46 -5.71 7.68
C VAL A 72 1.98 -5.75 7.38
N ARG A 73 2.53 -6.95 7.11
CA ARG A 73 3.93 -7.10 6.67
C ARG A 73 4.15 -6.49 5.29
N LEU A 74 3.31 -6.83 4.31
CA LEU A 74 3.35 -6.21 2.99
C LEU A 74 3.20 -4.69 3.07
N TYR A 75 2.29 -4.20 3.92
CA TYR A 75 2.10 -2.76 4.16
C TYR A 75 3.40 -2.10 4.66
N ALA A 76 4.09 -2.73 5.62
CA ALA A 76 5.36 -2.24 6.14
C ALA A 76 6.48 -2.27 5.09
N GLU A 77 6.56 -3.34 4.29
CA GLU A 77 7.54 -3.48 3.20
C GLU A 77 7.40 -2.38 2.14
N VAL A 78 6.17 -2.00 1.80
CA VAL A 78 5.91 -0.87 0.88
C VAL A 78 6.40 0.46 1.46
N ILE A 79 6.19 0.70 2.76
CA ILE A 79 6.70 1.91 3.43
C ILE A 79 8.23 1.94 3.45
N LEU A 80 8.85 0.82 3.83
CA LEU A 80 10.31 0.72 3.89
C LEU A 80 10.95 0.89 2.52
N THR A 81 10.37 0.29 1.48
CA THR A 81 10.80 0.47 0.09
C THR A 81 10.73 1.93 -0.33
N ALA A 82 9.65 2.65 0.04
CA ALA A 82 9.49 4.07 -0.29
C ALA A 82 10.47 4.98 0.49
N LEU A 83 10.87 4.60 1.71
CA LEU A 83 11.81 5.37 2.53
C LEU A 83 13.27 5.15 2.13
N LEU A 84 13.65 3.91 1.85
CA LEU A 84 15.03 3.50 1.57
C LEU A 84 15.36 3.53 0.07
N GLY A 85 14.35 3.45 -0.79
CA GLY A 85 14.54 3.14 -2.20
C GLY A 85 14.75 1.64 -2.41
N GLU A 86 14.47 1.18 -3.63
CA GLU A 86 14.42 -0.24 -3.97
C GLU A 86 15.78 -0.95 -3.73
N GLY A 87 16.88 -0.33 -4.11
CA GLY A 87 18.22 -0.91 -3.96
C GLY A 87 18.63 -1.11 -2.50
N GLU A 88 18.34 -0.16 -1.62
CA GLU A 88 18.68 -0.24 -0.20
C GLU A 88 17.75 -1.20 0.55
N PHE A 89 16.45 -1.23 0.18
CA PHE A 89 15.51 -2.18 0.75
C PHE A 89 15.88 -3.64 0.42
N LEU A 90 16.21 -3.92 -0.85
CA LEU A 90 16.66 -5.26 -1.25
C LEU A 90 17.97 -5.66 -0.55
N ALA A 91 18.89 -4.72 -0.33
CA ALA A 91 20.10 -4.98 0.44
C ALA A 91 19.79 -5.33 1.90
N ALA A 92 18.83 -4.65 2.53
CA ALA A 92 18.41 -4.91 3.91
C ALA A 92 17.72 -6.27 4.12
N LEU A 93 17.10 -6.84 3.07
CA LEU A 93 16.52 -8.19 3.13
C LEU A 93 17.56 -9.31 3.00
N ASN A 94 18.75 -9.00 2.46
CA ASN A 94 19.80 -9.96 2.15
C ASN A 94 20.98 -9.93 3.13
N GLY A 95 20.93 -9.07 4.16
CA GLY A 95 21.92 -8.98 5.24
C GLY A 95 21.40 -9.60 6.53
#